data_AF-A0A923YFH1-F1
#
_entry.id   AF-A0A923YFH1-F1
#
_cell.length_a   1.000
_cell.length_b   1.000
_cell.length_c   1.000
_cell.angle_alpha   90.00
_cell.angle_beta   90.00
_cell.angle_gamma   90.00
#
_symmetry.space_group_name_H-M   'P 1'
#
loop_
_entity.id
_entity.type
_entity.pdbx_description
1 polymer ?
#
loop_
_entity_poly.entity_id
_entity_poly.type
_entity_poly.pdbx_seq_one_letter_code
_entity_poly.pdbx_strand_id
1 'polypeptide(L)' 'MNQRLLALYGLKWNPFSPELPIEAIYVPPKLENFCWRIEHAQIREGGFAMIHGDPGTGKSVALRLLADRLARL' A
#
# COMPACT_ATOMS: atom_id res chain seq x y z
N MET A 1 4.21 -7.03 -16.67
CA MET A 1 4.70 -8.41 -16.92
C MET A 1 3.64 -9.20 -17.68
N ASN A 2 4.03 -10.05 -18.64
CA ASN A 2 3.09 -10.91 -19.35
C ASN A 2 2.85 -12.24 -18.60
N GLN A 3 1.85 -13.03 -19.01
CA GLN A 3 1.49 -14.29 -18.35
C GLN A 3 2.63 -15.32 -18.33
N ARG A 4 3.47 -15.39 -19.37
CA ARG A 4 4.62 -16.30 -19.40
C ARG A 4 5.63 -15.97 -18.31
N LEU A 5 5.95 -14.69 -18.12
CA LEU A 5 6.86 -14.25 -17.06
C LEU A 5 6.27 -14.47 -15.67
N LEU A 6 4.97 -14.21 -15.48
CA LEU A 6 4.31 -14.49 -14.21
C LEU A 6 4.40 -15.97 -13.84
N ALA A 7 4.11 -16.87 -14.78
CA ALA A 7 4.23 -18.31 -14.58
C ALA A 7 5.67 -18.75 -14.28
N LEU A 8 6.66 -18.21 -15.02
CA LEU A 8 8.08 -18.52 -14.81
C LEU A 8 8.55 -18.19 -13.39
N TYR A 9 8.07 -17.08 -12.81
CA TYR A 9 8.45 -16.64 -11.47
C TYR A 9 7.45 -17.07 -10.37
N GLY A 10 6.43 -17.85 -10.70
CA GLY A 10 5.40 -18.28 -9.73
C GLY A 10 4.58 -17.12 -9.15
N LEU A 11 4.47 -16.01 -9.88
CA LEU A 11 3.79 -14.81 -9.41
C LEU A 11 2.31 -14.85 -9.78
N LYS A 12 1.43 -14.74 -8.77
CA LYS A 12 -0.02 -14.62 -8.99
C LYS A 12 -0.43 -13.29 -9.62
N TRP A 13 0.25 -12.21 -9.24
CA TRP A 13 -0.02 -10.86 -9.72
C TRP A 13 1.24 -10.18 -10.25
N ASN A 14 1.06 -9.20 -11.14
CA ASN A 14 2.16 -8.37 -11.63
C ASN A 14 2.55 -7.32 -10.56
N PRO A 15 3.72 -7.42 -9.91
CA PRO A 15 4.12 -6.50 -8.84
C PRO A 15 4.34 -5.05 -9.32
N PHE A 16 4.47 -4.85 -10.64
CA PHE A 16 4.68 -3.53 -11.25
C PHE A 16 3.41 -2.94 -11.88
N SER A 17 2.27 -3.64 -11.77
CA SER A 17 1.00 -3.13 -12.29
C SER A 17 0.42 -2.08 -11.33
N PRO A 18 -0.03 -0.91 -11.84
CA PRO A 18 -0.74 0.05 -11.01
C PRO A 18 -2.10 -0.49 -10.51
N GLU A 19 -2.64 -1.52 -11.17
CA GLU A 19 -3.84 -2.27 -10.81
C GLU A 19 -3.58 -3.43 -9.82
N LEU A 20 -2.40 -3.51 -9.19
CA LEU A 20 -2.12 -4.53 -8.18
C LEU A 20 -3.19 -4.48 -7.07
N PRO A 21 -3.92 -5.59 -6.79
CA PRO A 21 -4.97 -5.62 -5.77
C PRO A 21 -4.45 -5.29 -4.38
N ILE A 22 -5.30 -4.72 -3.52
CA ILE A 22 -4.91 -4.28 -2.18
C ILE A 22 -4.45 -5.46 -1.32
N GLU A 23 -5.14 -6.60 -1.42
CA GLU A 23 -4.82 -7.84 -0.70
C GLU A 23 -3.46 -8.45 -1.10
N ALA A 24 -2.90 -8.04 -2.24
CA ALA A 24 -1.59 -8.47 -2.71
C ALA A 24 -0.46 -7.50 -2.30
N ILE A 25 -0.79 -6.36 -1.68
CA ILE A 25 0.21 -5.39 -1.21
C ILE A 25 0.94 -5.98 -0.01
N TYR A 26 2.26 -6.04 -0.09
CA TYR A 26 3.09 -6.34 1.07
C TYR A 26 3.05 -5.18 2.07
N VAL A 27 2.66 -5.45 3.30
CA VAL A 27 2.55 -4.45 4.38
C VAL A 27 3.70 -4.63 5.37
N PRO A 28 4.78 -3.85 5.26
CA PRO A 28 5.86 -3.90 6.23
C PRO A 28 5.42 -3.28 7.57
N PRO A 29 6.07 -3.63 8.71
CA PRO A 29 5.69 -3.12 10.03
C PRO A 29 5.63 -1.58 10.14
N LYS A 30 6.50 -0.87 9.41
CA LYS A 30 6.50 0.60 9.38
C LYS A 30 5.24 1.17 8.71
N LEU A 31 4.77 0.52 7.64
CA LEU A 31 3.54 0.92 6.96
C LEU A 31 2.31 0.60 7.83
N GLU A 32 2.30 -0.56 8.48
CA GLU A 32 1.25 -0.93 9.42
C GLU A 32 1.12 0.09 10.56
N ASN A 33 2.24 0.43 11.20
CA ASN A 33 2.26 1.44 12.26
C ASN A 33 1.75 2.81 11.78
N PHE A 34 2.13 3.20 10.56
CA PHE A 34 1.65 4.44 9.94
C PHE A 34 0.13 4.42 9.73
N CYS A 35 -0.42 3.37 9.13
CA CYS A 35 -1.87 3.23 8.94
C CYS A 35 -2.60 3.26 10.28
N TRP A 36 -2.14 2.48 11.26
CA TRP A 36 -2.74 2.42 12.58
C TRP A 36 -2.84 3.79 13.26
N ARG A 37 -1.76 4.59 13.20
CA ARG A 37 -1.74 5.95 13.78
C ARG A 37 -2.74 6.88 13.11
N ILE A 38 -2.90 6.77 11.79
CA ILE A 38 -3.90 7.57 11.06
C ILE A 38 -5.31 7.17 11.50
N GLU A 39 -5.58 5.87 11.48
CA GLU A 39 -6.89 5.30 11.81
C GLU A 39 -7.35 5.65 13.24
N HIS A 40 -6.43 5.65 14.21
CA HIS A 40 -6.80 5.75 15.62
C HIS A 40 -6.61 7.15 16.23
N ALA A 41 -5.65 7.94 15.74
CA ALA A 41 -5.36 9.27 16.27
C ALA A 41 -5.74 10.37 15.26
N GLN A 42 -5.18 10.32 14.06
CA GLN A 42 -5.24 11.44 13.11
C GLN A 42 -6.66 11.74 12.61
N ILE A 43 -7.50 10.72 12.39
CA ILE A 43 -8.90 10.94 11.95
C ILE A 43 -9.69 11.73 12.98
N ARG A 44 -9.44 11.51 14.27
CA ARG A 44 -10.18 12.14 15.36
C ARG A 44 -9.66 13.53 15.69
N GLU A 45 -8.34 13.67 15.71
CA GLU A 45 -7.66 14.90 16.14
C GLU A 45 -7.41 15.89 14.99
N GLY A 46 -7.47 15.41 13.75
CA GLY A 46 -7.08 16.16 12.55
C GLY A 46 -5.56 16.26 12.37
N GLY A 47 -5.12 16.97 11.33
CA GLY A 47 -3.71 17.27 11.07
C GLY A 47 -3.18 16.73 9.74
N PHE A 48 -1.85 16.65 9.62
CA PHE A 48 -1.16 16.23 8.39
C PHE A 48 -0.25 15.03 8.63
N ALA A 49 -0.19 14.13 7.63
CA ALA A 49 0.72 13.00 7.59
C ALA A 49 1.60 13.10 6.32
N MET A 50 2.88 12.74 6.46
CA MET A 50 3.84 12.79 5.35
C MET A 50 4.39 11.39 5.06
N ILE A 51 4.38 11.03 3.77
CA ILE A 51 5.09 9.85 3.25
C ILE A 51 6.21 10.35 2.34
N HIS A 52 7.45 9.99 2.65
CA HIS A 52 8.64 10.37 1.89
C HIS A 52 9.51 9.15 1.58
N GLY A 53 10.41 9.29 0.59
CA GLY A 53 11.31 8.23 0.14
C GLY A 53 11.59 8.30 -1.35
N ASP A 54 12.55 7.50 -1.82
CA ASP A 54 13.02 7.52 -3.21
C ASP A 54 11.93 7.09 -4.21
N PRO A 55 12.06 7.45 -5.51
CA PRO A 55 11.19 6.94 -6.56
C PRO A 55 11.12 5.40 -6.53
N GLY A 56 9.93 4.83 -6.73
CA GLY A 56 9.73 3.37 -6.74
C GLY A 56 9.65 2.68 -5.37
N THR A 57 9.75 3.41 -4.24
CA THR A 57 9.70 2.82 -2.88
C THR A 57 8.28 2.50 -2.35
N GLY A 58 7.25 2.57 -3.20
CA GLY A 58 5.88 2.18 -2.81
C GLY A 58 5.05 3.26 -2.11
N LYS A 59 5.45 4.54 -2.15
CA LYS A 59 4.69 5.66 -1.54
C LYS A 59 3.22 5.72 -2.01
N SER A 60 3.00 5.67 -3.33
CA SER A 60 1.64 5.67 -3.89
C SER A 60 0.86 4.40 -3.52
N VAL A 61 1.56 3.26 -3.41
CA VAL A 61 0.95 1.99 -3.01
C VAL A 61 0.50 2.02 -1.54
N ALA A 62 1.30 2.63 -0.65
CA ALA A 62 0.93 2.87 0.74
C ALA A 62 -0.35 3.71 0.87
N LEU A 63 -0.49 4.76 0.04
CA LEU A 63 -1.71 5.57 0.01
C LEU A 63 -2.94 4.80 -0.49
N ARG A 64 -2.80 3.90 -1.47
CA ARG A 64 -3.90 3.02 -1.91
C ARG A 64 -4.37 2.11 -0.79
N LEU A 65 -3.44 1.50 -0.04
CA LEU A 65 -3.76 0.67 1.12
C LEU A 65 -4.49 1.49 2.19
N LEU A 66 -3.97 2.67 2.53
CA LEU A 66 -4.60 3.55 3.51
C LEU A 66 -6.02 3.93 3.08
N ALA A 67 -6.21 4.34 1.82
CA ALA A 67 -7.53 4.72 1.31
C ALA A 67 -8.55 3.57 1.43
N ASP A 68 -8.16 2.33 1.09
CA ASP A 68 -9.02 1.16 1.24
C ASP A 68 -9.38 0.89 2.72
N ARG A 69 -8.42 1.01 3.65
CA ARG A 69 -8.70 0.84 5.08
C ARG A 69 -9.65 1.92 5.61
N LEU A 70 -9.39 3.18 5.28
CA LEU A 70 -10.23 4.30 5.69
C LEU A 70 -11.66 4.20 5.14
N ALA A 71 -11.84 3.67 3.93
CA ALA A 71 -13.17 3.46 3.34
C ALA A 71 -13.99 2.35 4.03
N ARG A 72 -13.35 1.51 4.86
CA ARG A 72 -13.99 0.41 5.61
C ARG A 72 -14.27 0.75 7.08
N LEU A 73 -13.78 1.90 7.57
CA LEU A 73 -14.05 2.42 8.91
C LEU A 73 -15.42 3.12 8.96
#